data_AF-A0A373VIM9-F1
#
_entry.id   AF-A0A373VIM9-F1
#
_cell.length_a   1.000
_cell.length_b   1.000
_cell.length_c   1.000
_cell.angle_alpha   90.00
_cell.angle_beta   90.00
_cell.angle_gamma   90.00
#
_symmetry.space_group_name_H-M   'P 1'
#
loop_
_entity.id
_entity.type
_entity.pdbx_description
1 polymer ?
#
loop_
_entity_poly.entity_id
_entity_poly.type
_entity_poly.pdbx_seq_one_letter_code
_entity_poly.pdbx_strand_id
1 'polypeptide(L)'
;MRKVYRLIRQLGVTSKYKGYYYVAEAVRMFMEIQDHPIKITKDIYPSLAKQFKSTPVNVEHDIRTVINVCWESNKEAMNEIAGYPLRYKPTNSEFIDMMAYYLMQMEIETTHSDRKLYPDYNMVKSI
;
A
#
# COMPACT_ATOMS: atom_id res chain seq x y z
N MET A 1 -4.09 3.70 7.49
CA MET A 1 -3.07 2.89 8.24
C MET A 1 -3.48 1.47 8.61
N ARG A 2 -4.56 1.21 9.37
CA ARG A 2 -4.92 -0.18 9.79
C ARG A 2 -5.09 -1.15 8.61
N LYS A 3 -5.66 -0.68 7.49
CA LYS A 3 -5.84 -1.48 6.26
C LYS A 3 -4.50 -1.92 5.64
N VAL A 4 -3.53 -1.01 5.53
CA VAL A 4 -2.20 -1.29 4.98
C VAL A 4 -1.49 -2.38 5.78
N TYR A 5 -1.47 -2.25 7.10
CA TYR A 5 -0.86 -3.25 7.99
C TYR A 5 -1.56 -4.62 7.93
N ARG A 6 -2.89 -4.63 7.79
CA ARG A 6 -3.65 -5.87 7.60
C ARG A 6 -3.24 -6.57 6.30
N LEU A 7 -3.12 -5.82 5.21
CA LEU A 7 -2.72 -6.35 3.90
C LEU A 7 -1.30 -6.93 3.95
N ILE A 8 -0.35 -6.22 4.55
CA ILE A 8 1.04 -6.70 4.74
C ILE A 8 1.07 -8.00 5.56
N ARG A 9 0.22 -8.13 6.59
CA ARG A 9 0.10 -9.37 7.37
C ARG A 9 -0.48 -10.54 6.57
N GLN A 10 -1.47 -10.28 5.72
CA GLN A 10 -2.05 -11.30 4.84
C GLN A 10 -1.03 -11.84 3.81
N LEU A 11 -0.03 -11.02 3.47
CA LEU A 11 1.12 -11.42 2.65
C LEU A 11 2.20 -12.18 3.42
N GLY A 12 1.99 -12.48 4.72
CA GLY A 12 2.91 -13.28 5.53
C GLY A 12 3.97 -12.46 6.28
N VAL A 13 3.93 -11.14 6.22
CA VAL A 13 4.93 -10.27 6.85
C VAL A 13 4.43 -9.72 8.18
N THR A 14 5.23 -9.87 9.22
CA THR A 14 4.90 -9.41 10.58
C THR A 14 5.83 -8.28 11.03
N SER A 15 5.51 -7.68 12.18
CA SER A 15 6.30 -6.61 12.82
C SER A 15 7.72 -7.00 13.24
N LYS A 16 8.12 -8.27 13.07
CA LYS A 16 9.51 -8.73 13.24
C LYS A 16 10.45 -8.06 12.22
N TYR A 17 9.96 -7.74 11.02
CA TYR A 17 10.74 -7.10 9.98
C TYR A 17 10.63 -5.58 10.10
N LYS A 18 11.76 -4.84 10.09
CA LYS A 18 11.73 -3.37 10.05
C LYS A 18 10.98 -2.83 8.84
N GLY A 19 11.17 -3.49 7.69
CA GLY A 19 10.48 -3.17 6.44
C GLY A 19 8.95 -3.21 6.55
N TYR A 20 8.37 -3.93 7.52
CA TYR A 20 6.92 -3.92 7.78
C TYR A 20 6.39 -2.51 8.00
N TYR A 21 7.12 -1.70 8.77
CA TYR A 21 6.75 -0.32 9.05
C TYR A 21 7.09 0.60 7.87
N TYR A 22 8.21 0.34 7.18
CA TYR A 22 8.64 1.16 6.04
C TYR A 22 7.68 1.02 4.86
N VAL A 23 7.24 -0.18 4.53
CA VAL A 23 6.24 -0.41 3.47
C VAL A 23 4.93 0.27 3.83
N ALA A 24 4.45 0.12 5.06
CA ALA A 24 3.18 0.70 5.46
C ALA A 24 3.18 2.23 5.32
N GLU A 25 4.28 2.85 5.73
CA GLU A 25 4.45 4.30 5.66
C GLU A 25 4.76 4.78 4.24
N ALA A 26 5.51 4.01 3.44
CA ALA A 26 5.75 4.29 2.02
C ALA A 26 4.44 4.31 1.23
N VAL A 27 3.57 3.31 1.43
CA VAL A 27 2.25 3.23 0.78
C VAL A 27 1.38 4.41 1.19
N ARG A 28 1.38 4.78 2.48
CA ARG A 28 0.67 5.97 2.96
C ARG A 28 1.15 7.25 2.26
N MET A 29 2.47 7.48 2.25
CA MET A 29 3.04 8.64 1.55
C MET A 29 2.68 8.64 0.07
N PHE A 30 2.73 7.47 -0.58
CA PHE A 30 2.38 7.33 -1.98
C PHE A 30 0.92 7.72 -2.25
N MET A 31 0.00 7.31 -1.38
CA MET A 31 -1.42 7.64 -1.51
C MET A 31 -1.75 9.13 -1.28
N GLU A 32 -0.90 9.86 -0.56
CA GLU A 32 -1.13 11.27 -0.24
C GLU A 32 -0.53 12.24 -1.26
N ILE A 33 0.49 11.82 -2.00
CA ILE A 33 1.15 12.68 -2.98
C ILE A 33 0.28 12.77 -4.23
N GLN A 34 -0.26 13.96 -4.49
CA GLN A 34 -1.11 14.21 -5.66
C GLN A 34 -0.33 14.37 -6.97
N ASP A 35 1.00 14.57 -6.89
CA ASP A 35 1.84 14.85 -8.06
C ASP A 35 2.53 13.58 -8.55
N HIS A 36 2.17 13.12 -9.74
CA HIS A 36 2.72 11.92 -10.37
C HIS A 36 3.70 12.30 -11.48
N PRO A 37 4.85 11.59 -11.62
CA PRO A 37 5.21 10.34 -10.95
C PRO A 37 6.03 10.53 -9.65
N ILE A 38 5.69 9.77 -8.62
CA ILE A 38 6.39 9.75 -7.32
C ILE A 38 7.76 9.09 -7.45
N LYS A 39 8.82 9.76 -6.97
CA LYS A 39 10.19 9.25 -7.07
C LYS A 39 10.62 8.62 -5.75
N ILE A 40 10.48 7.30 -5.64
CA ILE A 40 10.76 6.56 -4.39
C ILE A 40 12.16 6.87 -3.80
N THR A 41 13.17 7.02 -4.66
CA THR A 41 14.58 7.23 -4.25
C THR A 41 14.87 8.65 -3.79
N LYS A 42 14.05 9.63 -4.21
CA LYS A 42 14.27 11.06 -3.91
C LYS A 42 13.30 11.59 -2.86
N ASP A 43 12.12 10.99 -2.76
CA ASP A 43 11.06 11.49 -1.90
C ASP A 43 10.81 10.53 -0.72
N ILE A 44 10.46 9.27 -1.01
CA ILE A 44 10.02 8.30 0.00
C ILE A 44 11.19 7.81 0.87
N TYR A 45 12.28 7.31 0.28
CA TYR A 45 13.38 6.75 1.06
C TYR A 45 14.06 7.77 1.99
N PRO A 46 14.37 9.01 1.56
CA PRO A 46 14.91 10.02 2.47
C PRO A 46 13.95 10.38 3.60
N SER A 47 12.65 10.47 3.32
CA SER A 47 11.62 10.79 4.32
C SER A 47 11.50 9.69 5.38
N LEU A 48 11.44 8.42 4.95
CA LEU A 48 11.45 7.26 5.85
C LEU A 48 12.75 7.17 6.65
N ALA A 49 13.89 7.38 6.02
CA ALA A 49 15.18 7.34 6.69
C ALA A 49 15.24 8.36 7.84
N LYS A 50 14.77 9.60 7.59
CA LYS A 50 14.67 10.63 8.62
C LYS A 50 13.70 10.24 9.74
N GLN A 51 12.50 9.78 9.39
CA GLN A 51 11.45 9.42 10.35
C GLN A 51 11.85 8.26 11.27
N PHE A 52 12.49 7.23 10.71
CA PHE A 52 12.85 6.01 11.43
C PHE A 52 14.30 5.98 11.91
N LYS A 53 15.03 7.12 11.84
CA LYS A 53 16.45 7.24 12.23
C LYS A 53 17.31 6.15 11.56
N SER A 54 17.16 6.01 10.25
CA SER A 54 17.83 5.03 9.40
C SER A 54 18.53 5.72 8.22
N THR A 55 18.99 4.96 7.23
CA THR A 55 19.55 5.48 5.97
C THR A 55 18.64 5.11 4.79
N PRO A 56 18.63 5.89 3.70
CA PRO A 56 17.83 5.54 2.51
C PRO A 56 18.18 4.17 1.94
N VAL A 57 19.45 3.76 2.02
CA VAL A 57 19.94 2.44 1.58
C VAL A 57 19.34 1.32 2.46
N ASN A 58 19.34 1.49 3.78
CA ASN A 58 18.73 0.50 4.68
C ASN A 58 17.22 0.42 4.49
N VAL A 59 16.56 1.55 4.25
CA VAL A 59 15.12 1.57 3.95
C VAL A 59 14.81 0.79 2.68
N GLU A 60 15.55 1.04 1.59
CA GLU A 60 15.43 0.27 0.34
C GLU A 60 15.60 -1.23 0.60
N HIS A 61 16.68 -1.60 1.29
CA HIS A 61 17.01 -2.99 1.56
C HIS A 61 15.96 -3.71 2.41
N ASP A 62 15.46 -3.06 3.47
CA ASP A 62 14.43 -3.62 4.35
C ASP A 62 13.09 -3.77 3.63
N ILE A 63 12.74 -2.85 2.72
CA ILE A 63 11.55 -2.98 1.85
C ILE A 63 11.74 -4.17 0.91
N ARG A 64 12.89 -4.30 0.26
CA ARG A 64 13.19 -5.43 -0.62
C ARG A 64 13.13 -6.77 0.10
N THR A 65 13.58 -6.82 1.35
CA THR A 65 13.44 -8.00 2.21
C THR A 65 11.97 -8.37 2.42
N VAL A 66 11.09 -7.40 2.69
CA VAL A 66 9.64 -7.65 2.81
C VAL A 66 9.06 -8.21 1.53
N ILE A 67 9.43 -7.66 0.38
CA ILE A 67 8.94 -8.13 -0.92
C ILE A 67 9.37 -9.57 -1.21
N ASN A 68 10.60 -9.94 -0.83
CA ASN A 68 11.06 -11.33 -0.95
C ASN A 68 10.17 -12.28 -0.14
N VAL A 69 9.87 -11.92 1.11
CA VAL A 69 9.02 -12.73 1.98
C VAL A 69 7.61 -12.87 1.38
N CYS A 70 7.01 -11.78 0.90
CA CYS A 70 5.69 -11.82 0.26
C CYS A 70 5.70 -12.74 -0.96
N TRP A 71 6.73 -12.62 -1.81
CA TRP A 71 6.87 -13.38 -3.05
C TRP A 71 6.99 -14.88 -2.82
N GLU A 72 7.73 -15.27 -1.78
CA GLU A 72 7.95 -16.68 -1.42
C GLU A 72 6.75 -17.26 -0.65
N SER A 73 6.04 -16.44 0.12
CA SER A 73 5.00 -16.92 1.03
C SER A 73 3.61 -16.96 0.38
N ASN A 74 3.24 -15.99 -0.45
CA ASN A 74 1.87 -15.85 -0.95
C ASN A 74 1.82 -15.12 -2.30
N LYS A 75 2.32 -15.80 -3.35
CA LYS A 75 2.37 -15.24 -4.71
C LYS A 75 0.97 -14.99 -5.27
N GLU A 76 -0.01 -15.82 -4.91
CA GLU A 76 -1.40 -15.70 -5.33
C GLU A 76 -2.01 -14.38 -4.83
N ALA A 77 -1.84 -14.05 -3.54
CA ALA A 77 -2.28 -12.76 -3.02
C ALA A 77 -1.52 -11.58 -3.66
N MET A 78 -0.24 -11.75 -3.99
CA MET A 78 0.48 -10.71 -4.74
C MET A 78 -0.10 -10.48 -6.14
N ASN A 79 -0.53 -11.54 -6.83
CA ASN A 79 -1.20 -11.42 -8.14
C ASN A 79 -2.54 -10.70 -8.01
N GLU A 80 -3.31 -11.00 -6.95
CA GLU A 80 -4.58 -10.31 -6.66
C GLU A 80 -4.36 -8.81 -6.45
N ILE A 81 -3.39 -8.44 -5.61
CA ILE A 81 -3.06 -7.05 -5.31
C ILE A 81 -2.55 -6.32 -6.57
N ALA A 82 -1.76 -7.00 -7.41
CA ALA A 82 -1.31 -6.43 -8.68
C ALA A 82 -2.44 -6.28 -9.71
N GLY A 83 -3.55 -7.02 -9.57
CA GLY A 83 -4.62 -7.08 -10.56
C GLY A 83 -4.28 -7.91 -11.81
N TYR A 84 -3.13 -8.59 -11.82
CA TYR A 84 -2.70 -9.47 -12.91
C TYR A 84 -1.64 -10.49 -12.43
N PRO A 85 -1.43 -11.61 -13.15
CA PRO A 85 -0.40 -12.59 -12.80
C PRO A 85 1.02 -12.02 -12.92
N LEU A 86 1.73 -11.92 -11.80
CA LEU A 86 3.12 -11.46 -11.75
C LEU A 86 4.08 -12.53 -12.27
N ARG A 87 4.81 -12.19 -13.34
CA ARG A 87 5.82 -13.08 -13.94
C ARG A 87 7.16 -13.06 -13.20
N TYR A 88 7.50 -11.91 -12.63
CA TYR A 88 8.73 -11.69 -11.87
C TYR A 88 8.40 -11.02 -10.53
N LYS A 89 9.32 -11.14 -9.57
CA LYS A 89 9.20 -10.47 -8.28
C LYS A 89 9.27 -8.95 -8.48
N PRO A 90 8.30 -8.17 -8.01
CA PRO A 90 8.26 -6.74 -8.26
C PRO A 90 9.43 -6.01 -7.60
N THR A 91 9.83 -4.89 -8.20
CA THR A 91 10.71 -3.90 -7.59
C THR A 91 10.03 -3.20 -6.43
N ASN A 92 10.80 -2.46 -5.61
CA ASN A 92 10.23 -1.71 -4.49
C ASN A 92 9.17 -0.69 -4.94
N SER A 93 9.41 0.00 -6.06
CA SER A 93 8.44 0.95 -6.63
C SER A 93 7.16 0.25 -7.08
N GLU A 94 7.29 -0.81 -7.89
CA GLU A 94 6.12 -1.58 -8.38
C GLU A 94 5.31 -2.14 -7.21
N PHE A 95 5.97 -2.64 -6.16
CA PHE A 95 5.30 -3.19 -5.00
C PHE A 95 4.53 -2.13 -4.19
N ILE A 96 5.11 -0.94 -4.00
CA ILE A 96 4.41 0.15 -3.30
C ILE A 96 3.24 0.67 -4.14
N ASP A 97 3.43 0.79 -5.45
CA ASP A 97 2.40 1.22 -6.40
C ASP A 97 1.19 0.26 -6.40
N MET A 98 1.43 -1.06 -6.58
CA MET A 98 0.34 -2.06 -6.55
C MET A 98 -0.43 -2.05 -5.21
N MET A 99 0.28 -1.91 -4.09
CA MET A 99 -0.34 -1.88 -2.76
C MET A 99 -1.19 -0.62 -2.57
N ALA A 100 -0.68 0.54 -2.99
CA ALA A 100 -1.41 1.80 -2.93
C ALA A 100 -2.66 1.76 -3.81
N TYR A 101 -2.50 1.34 -5.07
CA TYR A 101 -3.61 1.23 -6.01
C TYR A 101 -4.71 0.31 -5.50
N TYR A 102 -4.38 -0.91 -5.06
CA TYR A 102 -5.35 -1.86 -4.51
C TYR A 102 -6.13 -1.27 -3.33
N LEU A 103 -5.45 -0.60 -2.40
CA LEU A 103 -6.10 0.03 -1.26
C LEU A 103 -7.00 1.21 -1.63
N MET A 104 -6.60 2.02 -2.62
CA MET A 104 -7.44 3.10 -3.15
C MET A 104 -8.73 2.55 -3.77
N GLN A 105 -8.66 1.46 -4.54
CA GLN A 105 -9.85 0.83 -5.13
C GLN A 105 -10.81 0.32 -4.03
N MET A 106 -10.28 -0.35 -3.00
CA MET A 106 -11.09 -0.79 -1.87
C MET A 106 -11.79 0.38 -1.14
N GLU A 107 -11.17 1.56 -1.07
CA GLU A 107 -11.76 2.75 -0.45
C GLU A 107 -12.90 3.33 -1.28
N ILE A 108 -12.75 3.32 -2.60
CA ILE A 108 -13.79 3.74 -3.55
C ILE A 108 -15.01 2.81 -3.45
N GLU A 109 -14.81 1.50 -3.44
CA GLU A 109 -15.89 0.50 -3.36
C GLU A 109 -16.69 0.61 -2.04
N THR A 110 -16.01 0.84 -0.91
CA THR A 110 -16.69 1.08 0.37
C THR A 110 -17.55 2.35 0.32
N THR A 111 -17.02 3.43 -0.26
CA THR A 111 -17.74 4.71 -0.38
C THR A 111 -18.97 4.61 -1.29
N HIS A 112 -18.89 3.85 -2.38
CA HIS A 112 -20.01 3.62 -3.30
C HIS A 112 -21.08 2.70 -2.71
N SER A 113 -20.68 1.73 -1.88
CA SER A 113 -21.62 0.85 -1.17
C SER A 113 -22.40 1.62 -0.10
N ASP A 114 -21.74 2.52 0.64
CA ASP A 114 -22.39 3.38 1.64
C ASP A 114 -23.37 4.38 0.99
N ARG A 115 -23.03 4.95 -0.18
CA ARG A 115 -23.95 5.80 -0.96
C ARG A 115 -25.17 5.05 -1.50
N LYS A 116 -25.04 3.76 -1.83
CA LYS A 116 -26.19 2.91 -2.23
C LYS A 116 -27.09 2.56 -1.06
N LEU A 117 -26.56 2.49 0.16
CA LEU A 117 -27.34 2.16 1.37
C LEU A 117 -28.18 3.33 1.87
N TYR A 118 -27.79 4.58 1.55
CA TYR A 118 -28.55 5.80 1.85
C TYR A 118 -28.64 6.71 0.62
N PRO A 119 -29.51 6.41 -0.36
CA PRO A 119 -29.81 7.34 -1.45
C PRO A 119 -30.60 8.51 -0.87
N ASP A 120 -29.94 9.66 -0.74
CA ASP A 120 -30.47 11.00 -0.44
C ASP A 120 -31.83 11.09 0.29
N TYR A 121 -31.78 11.04 1.62
CA TYR A 121 -32.95 11.21 2.51
C TYR A 121 -33.60 12.62 2.43
N ASN A 122 -33.09 13.53 1.59
CA ASN A 122 -33.62 14.89 1.44
C ASN A 122 -34.68 15.05 0.33
N MET A 123 -35.00 14.00 -0.44
CA MET A 123 -36.11 14.05 -1.42
C MET A 123 -37.50 13.71 -0.84
N VAL A 124 -37.61 13.30 0.43
CA VAL A 124 -38.88 12.79 1.00
C VAL A 124 -39.56 13.77 1.99
N LYS A 125 -39.14 15.05 2.02
CA LYS A 125 -39.77 16.10 2.85
C LYS A 125 -40.22 17.32 2.05
N SER A 126 -40.87 17.08 0.92
CA SER A 126 -41.69 18.09 0.24
C SER A 126 -43.01 17.45 -0.17
N ILE A 127 -43.83 17.12 0.84
CA ILE A 127 -45.28 17.00 0.72
C ILE A 127 -45.87 18.13 1.57
#